data_AF-A0A7R9K9Q3-F1
#
_entry.id   AF-A0A7R9K9Q3-F1
#
_cell.length_a   1.000
_cell.length_b   1.000
_cell.length_c   1.000
_cell.angle_alpha   90.00
_cell.angle_beta   90.00
_cell.angle_gamma   90.00
#
_symmetry.space_group_name_H-M   'P 1'
#
loop_
_entity.id
_entity.type
_entity.pdbx_description
1 polymer ?
#
loop_
_entity_poly.entity_id
_entity_poly.type
_entity_poly.pdbx_seq_one_letter_code
_entity_poly.pdbx_strand_id
1 'polypeptide(L)'
;MFSVARHFLTRALLASENFVQAQQVLRDAGCGSGDGASINMTFLNQEGDRLFHNAEVGPACGGAKEYLRLQVPQHDGNIVSSSDRRQAAFMRLPEPRSKRDMEIILGDQSDKEFSIFRESGDNDYVKTVAVGIFDCVERTWSIYADNPKTNDPIVVLPLLLKCVGKK
;
A
#
# COMPACT_ATOMS: atom_id res chain seq x y z
N MET A 1 29.34 -1.84 1.82
CA MET A 1 28.43 -1.82 0.65
C MET A 1 27.11 -1.29 1.16
N PHE A 2 26.78 -0.03 0.87
CA PHE A 2 25.61 0.64 1.41
C PHE A 2 24.39 0.25 0.57
N SER A 3 23.39 -0.42 1.16
CA SER A 3 22.11 -0.62 0.50
C SER A 3 21.37 0.73 0.51
N VAL A 4 21.38 1.41 -0.62
CA VAL A 4 20.46 2.53 -0.83
C VAL A 4 19.07 1.93 -0.86
N ALA A 5 18.23 2.29 0.12
CA ALA A 5 16.83 1.88 0.17
C ALA A 5 16.16 2.16 -1.18
N ARG A 6 15.97 1.11 -1.99
CA ARG A 6 15.20 1.20 -3.23
C ARG A 6 13.76 1.40 -2.80
N HIS A 7 13.30 2.63 -2.94
CA HIS A 7 11.91 3.00 -2.73
C HIS A 7 11.06 2.01 -3.55
N PHE A 8 10.22 1.24 -2.84
CA PHE A 8 9.75 -0.10 -3.23
C PHE A 8 8.88 -0.18 -4.50
N LEU A 9 8.58 0.95 -5.14
CA LEU A 9 8.00 1.00 -6.48
C LEU A 9 9.12 1.03 -7.53
N THR A 10 9.83 -0.09 -7.69
CA THR A 10 10.78 -0.21 -8.79
C THR A 10 10.00 -0.22 -10.12
N ARG A 11 10.57 0.39 -11.17
CA ARG A 11 10.01 0.33 -12.53
C ARG A 11 9.73 -1.10 -12.98
N ALA A 12 10.50 -2.07 -12.48
CA ALA A 12 10.32 -3.49 -12.77
C ALA A 12 9.01 -4.05 -12.20
N LEU A 13 8.60 -3.64 -10.98
CA LEU A 13 7.33 -4.05 -10.41
C LEU A 13 6.15 -3.44 -11.19
N LEU A 14 6.26 -2.16 -11.58
CA LEU A 14 5.25 -1.49 -12.43
C LEU A 14 5.16 -2.07 -13.86
N ALA A 15 6.26 -2.64 -14.35
CA ALA A 15 6.31 -3.27 -15.68
C ALA A 15 5.97 -4.77 -15.65
N SER A 16 5.72 -5.36 -14.48
CA SER A 16 5.39 -6.77 -14.36
C SER A 16 4.00 -7.04 -14.94
N GLU A 17 3.90 -7.96 -15.88
CA GLU A 17 2.65 -8.24 -16.60
C GLU A 17 1.78 -9.29 -15.90
N ASN A 18 2.36 -10.04 -14.96
CA ASN A 18 1.68 -11.08 -14.20
C ASN A 18 2.36 -11.32 -12.84
N PHE A 19 1.67 -12.08 -11.99
CA PHE A 19 2.12 -12.36 -10.63
C PHE A 19 3.47 -13.07 -10.58
N VAL A 20 3.77 -13.96 -11.54
CA VAL A 20 5.05 -14.70 -11.58
C VAL A 20 6.21 -13.74 -11.80
N GLN A 21 6.08 -12.80 -12.75
CA GLN A 21 7.09 -11.77 -12.97
C GLN A 21 7.25 -10.87 -11.73
N ALA A 22 6.15 -10.44 -11.12
CA ALA A 22 6.20 -9.65 -9.89
C ALA A 22 6.94 -10.40 -8.76
N GLN A 23 6.68 -11.69 -8.57
CA GLN A 23 7.40 -12.52 -7.59
C GLN A 23 8.91 -12.57 -7.86
N GLN A 24 9.33 -12.66 -9.13
CA GLN A 24 10.76 -12.65 -9.48
C GLN A 24 11.40 -11.31 -9.12
N VAL A 25 10.73 -10.20 -9.41
CA VAL A 25 11.19 -8.84 -9.03
C VAL A 25 11.29 -8.71 -7.52
N LEU A 26 10.27 -9.15 -6.79
CA LEU A 26 10.21 -9.02 -5.32
C LEU A 26 11.24 -9.88 -4.58
N ARG A 27 11.66 -11.00 -5.17
CA ARG A 27 12.75 -11.83 -4.60
C ARG A 27 14.11 -11.15 -4.68
N ASP A 28 14.32 -10.23 -5.63
CA ASP A 28 15.53 -9.42 -5.83
C ASP A 28 16.84 -10.20 -5.55
N ALA A 29 16.95 -11.37 -6.18
CA ALA A 29 18.00 -12.34 -5.90
C ALA A 29 19.39 -11.71 -6.17
N GLY A 30 20.20 -11.58 -5.12
CA GLY A 30 21.56 -11.02 -5.18
C GLY A 30 21.74 -9.66 -4.51
N CYS A 31 20.67 -8.89 -4.30
CA CYS A 31 20.73 -7.62 -3.57
C CYS A 31 20.00 -7.68 -2.21
N GLY A 32 18.84 -8.36 -2.17
CA GLY A 32 17.98 -8.45 -0.97
C GLY A 32 17.27 -7.13 -0.62
N SER A 33 16.40 -7.20 0.41
CA SER A 33 15.72 -6.02 0.96
C SER A 33 16.42 -5.53 2.23
N GLY A 34 16.56 -4.21 2.37
CA GLY A 34 17.07 -3.58 3.59
C GLY A 34 15.99 -3.30 4.65
N ASP A 35 14.71 -3.32 4.27
CA ASP A 35 13.57 -3.09 5.18
C ASP A 35 12.38 -3.98 4.79
N GLY A 36 11.42 -4.15 5.71
CA GLY A 36 10.16 -4.87 5.47
C GLY A 36 9.13 -4.00 4.75
N ALA A 37 8.39 -4.57 3.80
CA ALA A 37 7.29 -3.91 3.11
C ALA A 37 6.13 -4.88 2.82
N SER A 38 4.90 -4.37 2.86
CA SER A 38 3.72 -5.06 2.36
C SER A 38 3.26 -4.41 1.05
N ILE A 39 3.10 -5.22 0.01
CA ILE A 39 2.81 -4.77 -1.35
C ILE A 39 1.50 -5.41 -1.79
N ASN A 40 0.51 -4.57 -2.08
CA ASN A 40 -0.74 -5.00 -2.70
C ASN A 40 -0.66 -4.78 -4.21
N MET A 41 -1.07 -5.78 -4.99
CA MET A 41 -1.00 -5.74 -6.45
C MET A 41 -2.22 -6.44 -7.07
N THR A 42 -2.70 -5.91 -8.19
CA THR A 42 -3.70 -6.56 -9.06
C THR A 42 -3.28 -6.34 -10.51
N PHE A 43 -3.56 -7.32 -11.36
CA PHE A 43 -3.24 -7.23 -12.78
C PHE A 43 -4.49 -6.84 -13.55
N LEU A 44 -4.40 -5.76 -14.32
CA LEU A 44 -5.53 -5.26 -15.11
C LEU A 44 -5.86 -6.21 -16.26
N ASN A 45 -4.85 -6.85 -16.85
CA ASN A 45 -4.96 -7.86 -17.89
C ASN A 45 -4.64 -9.25 -17.31
N GLN A 46 -5.65 -10.00 -16.90
CA GLN A 46 -5.52 -11.38 -16.43
C GLN A 46 -6.71 -12.22 -16.93
N GLU A 47 -6.50 -13.52 -17.11
CA GLU A 47 -7.59 -14.45 -17.40
C GLU A 47 -8.37 -14.78 -16.13
N GLY A 48 -9.69 -14.89 -16.25
CA GLY A 48 -10.57 -15.21 -15.12
C GLY A 48 -10.91 -14.01 -14.23
N ASP A 49 -11.22 -14.31 -12.97
CA ASP A 49 -11.64 -13.31 -11.99
C ASP A 49 -10.51 -12.36 -11.60
N ARG A 50 -10.86 -11.11 -11.23
CA ARG A 50 -9.88 -10.15 -10.75
C ARG A 50 -9.33 -10.58 -9.39
N LEU A 51 -8.05 -10.96 -9.38
CA LEU A 51 -7.33 -11.26 -8.15
C LEU A 51 -6.62 -10.02 -7.58
N PHE A 52 -6.60 -9.94 -6.25
CA PHE A 52 -5.79 -9.01 -5.47
C PHE A 52 -4.78 -9.83 -4.66
N HIS A 53 -3.50 -9.54 -4.87
CA HIS A 53 -2.41 -10.22 -4.19
C HIS A 53 -1.80 -9.28 -3.15
N ASN A 54 -1.48 -9.82 -1.98
CA ASN A 54 -0.65 -9.16 -0.98
C ASN A 54 0.65 -9.95 -0.85
N ALA A 55 1.78 -9.25 -0.94
CA ALA A 55 3.11 -9.83 -0.75
C ALA A 55 3.82 -9.05 0.36
N GLU A 56 4.23 -9.76 1.40
CA GLU A 56 5.11 -9.24 2.43
C GLU A 56 6.55 -9.62 2.09
N VAL A 57 7.43 -8.61 2.02
CA VAL A 57 8.83 -8.76 1.66
C VAL A 57 9.68 -8.27 2.81
N GLY A 58 10.72 -9.01 3.16
CA GLY A 58 11.64 -8.68 4.25
C GLY A 58 13.08 -9.09 3.96
N PRO A 59 14.04 -8.63 4.77
CA PRO A 59 15.43 -9.08 4.69
C PRO A 59 15.55 -10.59 4.89
N ALA A 60 16.47 -11.23 4.17
CA ALA A 60 16.72 -12.67 4.29
C ALA A 60 17.43 -13.06 5.61
N CYS A 61 17.97 -12.09 6.34
CA CYS A 61 18.68 -12.29 7.60
C CYS A 61 17.99 -11.49 8.72
N GLY A 62 17.82 -12.13 9.88
CA GLY A 62 16.87 -11.75 10.92
C GLY A 62 16.91 -10.28 11.35
N GLY A 63 15.71 -9.70 11.43
CA GLY A 63 15.42 -8.46 12.13
C GLY A 63 14.77 -7.38 11.25
N ALA A 64 13.47 -7.47 10.97
CA ALA A 64 12.59 -6.30 10.75
C ALA A 64 11.11 -6.64 10.49
N LYS A 65 10.26 -6.04 11.34
CA LYS A 65 8.87 -5.52 11.21
C LYS A 65 7.70 -6.47 10.93
N GLU A 66 6.52 -6.07 11.41
CA GLU A 66 5.29 -6.86 11.46
C GLU A 66 4.88 -7.45 10.12
N TYR A 67 4.75 -8.77 10.12
CA TYR A 67 4.26 -9.54 9.00
C TYR A 67 3.03 -10.30 9.44
N LEU A 68 1.95 -10.18 8.69
CA LEU A 68 0.74 -10.95 8.96
C LEU A 68 0.96 -12.43 8.60
N ARG A 69 1.92 -12.73 7.70
CA ARG A 69 2.11 -14.07 7.11
C ARG A 69 3.53 -14.63 7.24
N LEU A 70 4.55 -13.84 7.59
CA LEU A 70 5.90 -14.33 7.89
C LEU A 70 6.10 -14.56 9.40
N GLN A 71 6.59 -15.74 9.76
CA GLN A 71 6.89 -16.11 11.15
C GLN A 71 8.36 -15.84 11.48
N VAL A 72 8.72 -14.59 11.80
CA VAL A 72 10.08 -14.19 12.21
C VAL A 72 10.06 -13.38 13.52
N PRO A 73 11.13 -13.45 14.35
CA PRO A 73 11.18 -12.74 15.64
C PRO A 73 11.04 -11.21 15.50
N GLN A 74 10.26 -10.60 16.39
CA GLN A 74 9.88 -9.18 16.38
C GLN A 74 10.64 -8.39 17.46
N HIS A 75 10.82 -7.08 17.27
CA HIS A 75 11.45 -6.17 18.24
C HIS A 75 10.45 -5.10 18.69
N ASP A 76 10.40 -4.81 20.00
CA ASP A 76 9.45 -3.86 20.62
C ASP A 76 9.67 -2.39 20.20
N GLY A 77 8.59 -1.59 20.13
CA GLY A 77 8.63 -0.15 19.91
C GLY A 77 7.30 0.51 19.47
N ASN A 78 7.28 1.84 19.35
CA ASN A 78 6.09 2.65 18.99
C ASN A 78 5.50 2.34 17.59
N ILE A 79 6.27 1.70 16.71
CA ILE A 79 5.81 1.31 15.37
C ILE A 79 4.75 0.19 15.50
N VAL A 80 4.97 -0.77 16.40
CA VAL A 80 4.08 -1.91 16.66
C VAL A 80 2.74 -1.42 17.21
N SER A 81 2.78 -0.59 18.25
CA SER A 81 1.57 -0.03 18.85
C SER A 81 0.74 0.83 17.89
N SER A 82 1.39 1.57 16.98
CA SER A 82 0.69 2.34 15.93
C SER A 82 0.07 1.46 14.84
N SER A 83 0.65 0.29 14.58
CA SER A 83 0.17 -0.66 13.59
C SER A 83 -1.05 -1.40 14.11
N ASP A 84 -0.94 -1.97 15.32
CA ASP A 84 -2.03 -2.63 16.04
C ASP A 84 -3.27 -1.73 16.16
N ARG A 85 -3.07 -0.47 16.53
CA ARG A 85 -4.18 0.48 16.67
C ARG A 85 -4.82 0.88 15.36
N ARG A 86 -4.04 1.10 14.30
CA ARG A 86 -4.60 1.38 12.95
C ARG A 86 -5.34 0.17 12.40
N GLN A 87 -4.82 -1.04 12.60
CA GLN A 87 -5.53 -2.26 12.25
C GLN A 87 -6.81 -2.41 13.06
N ALA A 88 -6.79 -2.15 14.37
CA ALA A 88 -7.97 -2.18 15.22
C ALA A 88 -9.02 -1.13 14.81
N ALA A 89 -8.59 0.07 14.41
CA ALA A 89 -9.47 1.10 13.86
C ALA A 89 -10.12 0.62 12.55
N PHE A 90 -9.33 0.05 11.64
CA PHE A 90 -9.83 -0.52 10.39
C PHE A 90 -10.85 -1.64 10.64
N MET A 91 -10.60 -2.52 11.61
CA MET A 91 -11.49 -3.63 11.97
C MET A 91 -12.80 -3.18 12.65
N ARG A 92 -12.87 -1.95 13.18
CA ARG A 92 -14.09 -1.37 13.77
C ARG A 92 -14.95 -0.67 12.74
N LEU A 93 -14.38 -0.29 11.59
CA LEU A 93 -15.10 0.37 10.53
C LEU A 93 -15.89 -0.66 9.72
N PRO A 94 -17.07 -0.27 9.19
CA PRO A 94 -17.85 -1.17 8.34
C PRO A 94 -17.05 -1.55 7.09
N GLU A 95 -17.30 -2.75 6.59
CA GLU A 95 -16.71 -3.22 5.34
C GLU A 95 -17.03 -2.22 4.21
N PRO A 96 -16.02 -1.66 3.52
CA PRO A 96 -16.23 -0.67 2.48
C PRO A 96 -16.90 -1.32 1.27
N ARG A 97 -17.96 -0.68 0.75
CA ARG A 97 -18.71 -1.17 -0.43
C ARG A 97 -18.68 -0.19 -1.59
N SER A 98 -18.09 0.97 -1.39
CA SER A 98 -18.03 2.05 -2.37
C SER A 98 -16.74 2.84 -2.24
N LYS A 99 -16.44 3.63 -3.28
CA LYS A 99 -15.38 4.64 -3.24
C LYS A 99 -15.56 5.59 -2.05
N ARG A 100 -16.80 6.01 -1.76
CA ARG A 100 -17.09 6.93 -0.65
C ARG A 100 -16.78 6.33 0.70
N ASP A 101 -17.03 5.03 0.89
CA ASP A 101 -16.65 4.34 2.13
C ASP A 101 -15.13 4.34 2.31
N MET A 102 -14.38 4.11 1.23
CA MET A 102 -12.91 4.17 1.26
C MET A 102 -12.41 5.57 1.61
N GLU A 103 -13.01 6.64 1.07
CA GLU A 103 -12.68 8.02 1.43
C GLU A 103 -12.91 8.28 2.93
N ILE A 104 -14.01 7.78 3.49
CA ILE A 104 -14.34 7.93 4.91
C ILE A 104 -13.34 7.16 5.79
N ILE A 105 -13.00 5.92 5.43
CA ILE A 105 -12.07 5.07 6.17
C ILE A 105 -10.65 5.65 6.11
N LEU A 106 -10.15 5.97 4.91
CA LEU A 106 -8.80 6.48 4.72
C LEU A 106 -8.61 7.90 5.25
N GLY A 107 -9.70 8.64 5.40
CA GLY A 107 -9.75 9.95 6.05
C GLY A 107 -10.08 9.91 7.54
N ASP A 108 -10.13 8.74 8.17
CA ASP A 108 -10.55 8.63 9.57
C ASP A 108 -9.52 9.23 10.54
N GLN A 109 -10.04 10.03 11.47
CA GLN A 109 -9.29 10.71 12.53
C GLN A 109 -9.97 10.53 13.90
N SER A 110 -10.73 9.44 14.07
CA SER A 110 -11.47 9.19 15.31
C SER A 110 -10.55 8.84 16.49
N ASP A 111 -9.41 8.19 16.23
CA ASP A 111 -8.32 8.01 17.20
C ASP A 111 -7.42 9.25 17.20
N LYS A 112 -7.28 9.88 18.38
CA LYS A 112 -6.51 11.11 18.56
C LYS A 112 -5.00 10.90 18.64
N GLU A 113 -4.56 9.66 18.85
CA GLU A 113 -3.15 9.30 19.03
C GLU A 113 -2.60 8.60 17.78
N PHE A 114 -3.42 7.76 17.12
CA PHE A 114 -3.04 7.00 15.94
C PHE A 114 -4.15 6.97 14.87
N SER A 115 -4.51 8.14 14.34
CA SER A 115 -5.45 8.25 13.23
C SER A 115 -4.96 7.54 11.96
N ILE A 116 -5.90 7.13 11.10
CA ILE A 116 -5.59 6.61 9.77
C ILE A 116 -5.03 7.75 8.89
N PHE A 117 -5.72 8.90 8.86
CA PHE A 117 -5.22 10.10 8.21
C PHE A 117 -4.47 10.98 9.23
N ARG A 118 -3.16 11.14 9.06
CA ARG A 118 -2.32 11.86 10.02
C ARG A 118 -2.04 13.28 9.57
N GLU A 119 -2.57 14.23 10.32
CA GLU A 119 -2.45 15.67 10.04
C GLU A 119 -2.43 16.51 11.33
N SER A 120 -2.09 15.91 12.48
CA SER A 120 -2.28 16.49 13.82
C SER A 120 -1.27 17.60 14.19
N GLY A 121 -1.02 18.54 13.27
CA GLY A 121 -0.12 19.68 13.46
C GLY A 121 1.36 19.31 13.48
N ASP A 122 2.20 20.23 13.95
CA ASP A 122 3.67 20.11 13.88
C ASP A 122 4.27 19.11 14.88
N ASN A 123 3.48 18.71 15.88
CA ASN A 123 3.90 17.73 16.88
C ASN A 123 3.78 16.28 16.38
N ASP A 124 3.14 16.05 15.23
CA ASP A 124 3.08 14.72 14.63
C ASP A 124 4.32 14.43 13.78
N TYR A 125 5.16 13.50 14.23
CA TYR A 125 6.37 13.07 13.52
C TYR A 125 6.06 12.31 12.21
N VAL A 126 4.85 11.79 12.03
CA VAL A 126 4.44 11.08 10.82
C VAL A 126 3.17 11.71 10.26
N LYS A 127 3.21 12.16 9.01
CA LYS A 127 2.06 12.76 8.34
C LYS A 127 1.67 11.94 7.10
N THR A 128 0.38 11.88 6.81
CA THR A 128 -0.09 11.33 5.54
C THR A 128 0.23 12.33 4.44
N VAL A 129 1.08 11.94 3.49
CA VAL A 129 1.50 12.82 2.39
C VAL A 129 0.51 12.80 1.23
N ALA A 130 -0.10 11.65 0.97
CA ALA A 130 -1.08 11.48 -0.08
C ALA A 130 -1.96 10.26 0.18
N VAL A 131 -3.17 10.28 -0.39
CA VAL A 131 -4.05 9.11 -0.49
C VAL A 131 -4.29 8.79 -1.95
N GLY A 132 -4.23 7.50 -2.31
CA GLY A 132 -4.55 7.00 -3.64
C GLY A 132 -5.67 5.97 -3.57
N ILE A 133 -6.75 6.17 -4.34
CA ILE A 133 -7.87 5.22 -4.46
C ILE A 133 -7.93 4.70 -5.88
N PHE A 134 -7.75 3.39 -6.05
CA PHE A 134 -7.94 2.69 -7.32
C PHE A 134 -9.38 2.19 -7.42
N ASP A 135 -10.17 2.81 -8.29
CA ASP A 135 -11.50 2.34 -8.66
C ASP A 135 -11.38 1.40 -9.86
N CYS A 136 -11.51 0.10 -9.61
CA CYS A 136 -11.39 -0.91 -10.66
C CYS A 136 -12.65 -1.05 -11.52
N VAL A 137 -13.80 -0.53 -11.07
CA VAL A 137 -15.07 -0.55 -11.81
C VAL A 137 -15.06 0.61 -12.81
N GLU A 138 -14.83 1.82 -12.31
CA GLU A 138 -14.74 3.04 -13.12
C GLU A 138 -13.40 3.16 -13.85
N ARG A 139 -12.44 2.28 -13.54
CA ARG A 139 -11.07 2.27 -14.09
C ARG A 139 -10.39 3.62 -13.89
N THR A 140 -10.36 4.11 -12.66
CA THR A 140 -9.68 5.36 -12.30
C THR A 140 -8.74 5.19 -11.11
N TRP A 141 -7.76 6.09 -11.02
CA TRP A 141 -6.92 6.29 -9.85
C TRP A 141 -7.06 7.74 -9.39
N SER A 142 -7.74 7.93 -8.27
CA SER A 142 -7.90 9.24 -7.63
C SER A 142 -6.77 9.48 -6.65
N ILE A 143 -6.14 10.66 -6.71
CA ILE A 143 -5.05 11.06 -5.81
C ILE A 143 -5.50 12.29 -5.01
N TYR A 144 -5.29 12.26 -3.70
CA TYR A 144 -5.60 13.31 -2.75
C TYR A 144 -4.30 13.75 -2.07
N ALA A 145 -4.10 15.06 -1.90
CA ALA A 145 -2.98 15.61 -1.14
C ALA A 145 -3.38 15.99 0.30
N ASP A 146 -4.68 15.94 0.59
CA ASP A 146 -5.32 16.27 1.85
C ASP A 146 -6.33 15.16 2.22
N ASN A 147 -7.11 15.39 3.29
CA ASN A 147 -8.01 14.36 3.81
C ASN A 147 -9.11 14.01 2.80
N PRO A 148 -9.17 12.76 2.28
CA PRO A 148 -10.13 12.36 1.24
C PRO A 148 -11.58 12.33 1.74
N LYS A 149 -11.80 12.30 3.07
CA LYS A 149 -13.14 12.33 3.66
C LYS A 149 -13.84 13.67 3.42
N THR A 150 -13.08 14.76 3.35
CA THR A 150 -13.59 16.14 3.31
C THR A 150 -13.21 16.92 2.07
N ASN A 151 -12.30 16.41 1.23
CA ASN A 151 -11.78 17.10 0.07
C ASN A 151 -11.89 16.24 -1.20
N ASP A 152 -11.92 16.92 -2.35
CA ASP A 152 -11.92 16.30 -3.66
C ASP A 152 -10.50 15.89 -4.09
N PRO A 153 -10.35 14.88 -4.98
CA PRO A 153 -9.03 14.49 -5.47
C PRO A 153 -8.39 15.62 -6.30
N ILE A 154 -7.08 15.81 -6.10
CA ILE A 154 -6.28 16.77 -6.89
C ILE A 154 -6.11 16.31 -8.34
N VAL A 155 -6.18 15.00 -8.60
CA VAL A 155 -6.16 14.42 -9.94
C VAL A 155 -6.87 13.08 -9.96
N VAL A 156 -7.58 12.81 -11.06
CA VAL A 156 -8.18 11.51 -11.37
C VAL A 156 -7.59 11.01 -12.67
N LEU A 157 -6.76 9.97 -12.60
CA LEU A 157 -6.08 9.37 -13.74
C LEU A 157 -6.88 8.16 -14.25
N PRO A 158 -7.13 8.03 -15.56
CA PRO A 158 -7.78 6.84 -16.08
C PRO A 158 -6.80 5.66 -16.13
N LEU A 159 -7.26 4.48 -15.71
CA LEU A 159 -6.54 3.21 -15.80
C LEU A 159 -6.71 2.63 -17.20
N LEU A 160 -6.07 3.26 -18.18
CA LEU A 160 -6.11 2.85 -19.57
C LEU A 160 -5.11 1.71 -19.83
N LEU A 161 -5.63 0.57 -20.26
CA LEU A 161 -4.81 -0.47 -20.88
C LEU A 161 -4.54 -0.08 -22.33
N LYS A 162 -3.29 0.14 -22.70
CA LYS A 162 -2.94 0.18 -24.12
C LYS A 162 -3.16 -1.21 -24.69
N CYS A 163 -4.04 -1.34 -25.68
CA CYS A 163 -4.03 -2.52 -26.53
C CYS A 163 -2.65 -2.60 -27.16
N VAL A 164 -1.89 -3.65 -26.85
CA VAL A 164 -0.71 -4.00 -27.64
C VAL A 164 -1.27 -4.42 -28.99
N GLY A 165 -1.28 -3.50 -29.95
CA GLY A 165 -1.60 -3.84 -31.33
C GLY A 165 -0.73 -5.03 -31.72
N LYS A 166 -1.34 -6.11 -32.19
CA LYS A 166 -0.62 -7.23 -32.79
C LYS A 166 0.30 -6.64 -33.86
N LYS A 167 1.61 -6.62 -33.61
CA LYS A 167 2.60 -6.45 -34.67
C LYS A 167 2.79 -7.78 -35.37
#